data_AF-A0A353W2S2-F1
#
_entry.id   AF-A0A353W2S2-F1
#
_cell.length_a   1.000
_cell.length_b   1.000
_cell.length_c   1.000
_cell.angle_alpha   90.00
_cell.angle_beta   90.00
_cell.angle_gamma   90.00
#
_symmetry.space_group_name_H-M   'P 1'
#
loop_
_entity.id
_entity.type
_entity.pdbx_description
1 polymer ?
#
loop_
_entity_poly.entity_id
_entity_poly.type
_entity_poly.pdbx_seq_one_letter_code
_entity_poly.pdbx_strand_id
1 'polypeptide(L)'
;MVIKRKALGKGLSALITEELDKIDENSIVSIKLDLIVPNPMQPRKSIDDEKIDELARSIERHGVIQPIIVKKVEDHYQIIAGERRWKASRKAGLKEIPSIVRDIGNRSQEELALTENIQREDLNSIDEALAYRVIMERYDITQEEVSDIVGKSRVYVTNILRLLKLPEYVQQYIAEGILSTGHGKTLIGLGEKEIKDITKQIIDKHLSVRDTEKLVKI
;
A
#
# COMPACT_ATOMS: atom_id res chain seq x y z
N MET A 1 36.69 6.41 4.76
CA MET A 1 36.11 7.09 5.93
C MET A 1 34.62 6.80 5.94
N VAL A 2 34.12 6.16 6.98
CA VAL A 2 32.74 5.64 7.09
C VAL A 2 31.77 6.80 7.35
N ILE A 3 30.79 7.01 6.46
CA ILE A 3 29.71 7.98 6.67
C ILE A 3 28.62 7.30 7.50
N LYS A 4 28.53 7.70 8.79
CA LYS A 4 27.49 7.29 9.74
C LYS A 4 26.11 7.78 9.28
N ARG A 5 25.17 6.86 9.07
CA ARG A 5 23.73 7.15 8.94
C ARG A 5 23.18 7.63 10.30
N LYS A 6 22.57 8.82 10.28
CA LYS A 6 21.89 9.43 11.43
C LYS A 6 20.42 8.99 11.40
N ALA A 7 19.95 8.40 12.49
CA ALA A 7 18.62 7.82 12.63
C ALA A 7 17.50 8.86 12.42
N LEU A 8 16.56 8.60 11.51
CA LEU A 8 15.30 9.34 11.38
C LEU A 8 14.22 8.67 12.24
N GLY A 9 14.12 9.12 13.49
CA GLY A 9 12.96 8.86 14.33
C GLY A 9 11.88 9.92 14.09
N LYS A 10 10.62 9.49 13.98
CA LYS A 10 9.37 10.25 14.21
C LYS A 10 9.12 11.56 13.42
N GLY A 11 10.04 12.00 12.57
CA GLY A 11 9.90 13.23 11.78
C GLY A 11 9.35 13.05 10.36
N LEU A 12 9.26 11.81 9.85
CA LEU A 12 8.91 11.60 8.44
C LEU A 12 7.42 11.85 8.13
N SER A 13 6.53 11.60 9.08
CA SER A 13 5.11 11.97 8.98
C SER A 13 4.89 13.48 8.98
N ALA A 14 5.77 14.25 9.63
CA ALA A 14 5.80 15.71 9.51
C ALA A 14 6.40 16.14 8.17
N LEU A 15 7.46 15.48 7.68
CA LEU A 15 8.07 15.76 6.37
C LEU A 15 7.15 15.46 5.18
N ILE A 16 6.34 14.39 5.22
CA ILE A 16 5.42 14.06 4.12
C ILE A 16 4.27 15.06 4.06
N THR A 17 3.80 15.54 5.22
CA THR A 17 2.76 16.59 5.28
C THR A 17 3.35 17.95 4.90
N GLU A 18 4.57 18.27 5.35
CA GLU A 18 5.28 19.51 4.98
C GLU A 18 5.79 19.53 3.53
N GLU A 19 6.12 18.39 2.91
CA GLU A 19 6.47 18.29 1.48
C GLU A 19 5.23 18.31 0.55
N LEU A 20 4.07 17.92 1.06
CA LEU A 20 2.79 18.09 0.35
C LEU A 20 2.27 19.53 0.45
N ASP A 21 2.57 20.24 1.53
CA ASP A 21 2.27 21.68 1.70
C ASP A 21 3.31 22.61 1.07
N LYS A 22 4.52 22.12 0.77
CA LYS A 22 5.48 22.75 -0.15
C LYS A 22 5.20 22.28 -1.57
N ILE A 23 4.03 22.60 -2.09
CA ILE A 23 3.86 22.66 -3.54
C ILE A 23 4.74 23.83 -4.00
N ASP A 24 5.96 23.53 -4.43
CA ASP A 24 6.75 24.50 -5.19
C ASP A 24 5.88 24.90 -6.39
N GLU A 25 5.35 26.12 -6.41
CA GLU A 25 4.54 26.65 -7.52
C GLU A 25 5.30 26.52 -8.87
N ASN A 26 6.63 26.45 -8.81
CA ASN A 26 7.53 26.17 -9.93
C ASN A 26 7.47 24.75 -10.51
N SER A 27 6.73 23.82 -9.89
CA SER A 27 6.59 22.42 -10.35
C SER A 27 5.27 22.14 -11.08
N ILE A 28 4.35 23.12 -11.10
CA ILE A 28 3.06 23.00 -11.79
C ILE A 28 3.25 23.39 -13.25
N VAL A 29 2.99 22.45 -14.16
CA VAL A 29 3.02 22.67 -15.60
C VAL A 29 1.63 22.48 -16.20
N SER A 30 1.29 23.32 -17.17
CA SER A 30 0.06 23.15 -17.95
C SER A 30 0.32 22.10 -19.03
N ILE A 31 -0.44 21.00 -19.02
CA ILE A 31 -0.30 19.91 -19.99
C ILE A 31 -1.57 19.79 -20.80
N LYS A 32 -1.42 19.61 -22.12
CA LYS A 32 -2.52 19.35 -23.03
C LYS A 32 -3.26 18.08 -22.64
N LEU A 33 -4.58 18.18 -22.54
CA LEU A 33 -5.43 17.04 -22.15
C LEU A 33 -5.28 15.85 -23.11
N ASP A 34 -4.98 16.10 -24.38
CA ASP A 34 -4.77 15.08 -25.40
C ASP A 34 -3.44 14.32 -25.26
N LEU A 35 -2.47 14.88 -24.53
CA LEU A 35 -1.22 14.19 -24.19
C LEU A 35 -1.36 13.33 -22.94
N ILE A 36 -2.47 13.45 -22.20
CA ILE A 36 -2.69 12.76 -20.94
C ILE A 36 -3.55 11.51 -21.17
N VAL A 37 -3.00 10.35 -20.82
CA VAL A 37 -3.66 9.05 -20.92
C VAL A 37 -4.06 8.54 -19.53
N PRO A 38 -5.26 7.93 -19.41
CA PRO A 38 -5.68 7.29 -18.17
C PRO A 38 -4.82 6.06 -17.86
N ASN A 39 -4.72 5.70 -16.58
CA ASN A 39 -4.01 4.50 -16.19
C ASN A 39 -4.88 3.25 -16.44
N PRO A 40 -4.46 2.30 -17.31
CA PRO A 40 -5.25 1.11 -17.64
C PRO A 40 -5.45 0.15 -16.45
N MET A 41 -4.65 0.28 -15.38
CA MET A 41 -4.76 -0.55 -14.18
C MET A 41 -5.68 0.04 -13.09
N GLN A 42 -6.33 1.18 -13.31
CA GLN A 42 -7.28 1.77 -12.34
C GLN A 42 -8.62 1.00 -12.37
N PRO A 43 -8.99 0.25 -11.31
CA PRO A 43 -10.09 -0.70 -11.33
C PRO A 43 -11.45 -0.08 -10.95
N ARG A 44 -11.67 1.23 -11.15
CA ARG A 44 -12.98 1.82 -10.82
C ARG A 44 -14.04 1.45 -11.87
N LYS A 45 -14.66 0.29 -11.64
CA LYS A 45 -16.05 0.04 -12.03
C LYS A 45 -16.92 1.02 -11.23
N SER A 46 -17.82 1.74 -11.90
CA SER A 46 -18.67 2.83 -11.38
C SER A 46 -17.94 4.15 -11.05
N ILE A 47 -17.66 4.90 -12.10
CA ILE A 47 -17.47 6.35 -12.00
C ILE A 47 -18.87 6.97 -12.07
N ASP A 48 -19.24 7.69 -11.02
CA ASP A 48 -20.54 8.34 -10.87
C ASP A 48 -20.58 9.61 -11.74
N ASP A 49 -21.25 9.53 -12.90
CA ASP A 49 -21.28 10.59 -13.92
C ASP A 49 -21.89 11.90 -13.38
N GLU A 50 -22.85 11.84 -12.45
CA GLU A 50 -23.46 13.05 -11.86
C GLU A 50 -22.43 13.89 -11.09
N LYS A 51 -21.50 13.24 -10.38
CA LYS A 51 -20.42 13.91 -9.64
C LYS A 51 -19.31 14.45 -10.53
N ILE A 52 -19.20 13.96 -11.77
CA ILE A 52 -18.29 14.56 -12.76
C ILE A 52 -18.91 15.85 -13.31
N ASP A 53 -20.22 15.88 -13.50
CA ASP A 53 -20.93 17.02 -14.07
C ASP A 53 -20.93 18.22 -13.14
N GLU A 54 -21.11 17.98 -11.85
CA GLU A 54 -20.96 19.02 -10.83
C GLU A 54 -19.54 19.60 -10.81
N LEU A 55 -18.53 18.73 -10.88
CA LEU A 55 -17.13 19.13 -10.90
C LEU A 55 -16.77 19.89 -12.19
N ALA A 56 -17.31 19.48 -13.34
CA ALA A 56 -17.11 20.17 -14.62
C ALA A 56 -17.67 21.60 -14.57
N ARG A 57 -18.88 21.80 -14.04
CA ARG A 57 -19.47 23.14 -13.84
C ARG A 57 -18.68 24.01 -12.85
N SER A 58 -18.00 23.39 -11.90
CA SER A 58 -17.10 24.10 -10.98
C SER A 58 -15.82 24.53 -11.69
N ILE A 59 -15.24 23.63 -12.50
CA ILE A 59 -14.01 23.86 -13.28
C ILE A 59 -14.22 24.90 -14.37
N GLU A 60 -15.38 24.96 -15.02
CA GLU A 60 -15.70 26.02 -15.98
C GLU A 60 -15.67 27.41 -15.35
N ARG A 61 -16.12 27.53 -14.08
CA ARG A 61 -16.25 28.81 -13.39
C ARG A 61 -14.96 29.28 -12.72
N HIS A 62 -14.21 28.36 -12.11
CA HIS A 62 -13.06 28.70 -11.26
C HIS A 62 -11.73 28.13 -11.77
N GLY A 63 -11.76 27.40 -12.89
CA GLY A 63 -10.61 26.63 -13.35
C GLY A 63 -10.33 25.43 -12.44
N VAL A 64 -9.22 24.75 -12.72
CA VAL A 64 -8.76 23.62 -11.91
C VAL A 64 -7.87 24.16 -10.80
N ILE A 65 -8.43 24.24 -9.59
CA ILE A 65 -7.74 24.78 -8.42
C ILE A 65 -6.61 23.85 -7.95
N GLN A 66 -6.84 22.52 -8.01
CA GLN A 66 -5.87 21.52 -7.56
C GLN A 66 -5.28 20.77 -8.76
N PRO A 67 -3.95 20.79 -8.96
CA PRO A 67 -3.32 20.14 -10.11
C PRO A 67 -3.43 18.62 -10.06
N ILE A 68 -3.46 17.98 -11.22
CA ILE A 68 -3.40 16.52 -11.33
C ILE A 68 -1.96 16.02 -11.23
N ILE A 69 -1.77 14.76 -10.82
CA ILE A 69 -0.43 14.18 -10.76
C ILE A 69 -0.28 13.23 -11.94
N VAL A 70 0.74 13.48 -12.76
CA VAL A 70 1.03 12.69 -13.95
C VAL A 70 2.47 12.24 -13.97
N LYS A 71 2.71 11.15 -14.69
CA LYS A 71 4.02 10.61 -15.00
C LYS A 71 4.31 10.81 -16.47
N LYS A 72 5.53 11.24 -16.82
CA LYS A 72 5.95 11.27 -18.22
C LYS A 72 6.28 9.85 -18.71
N VAL A 73 5.67 9.42 -19.79
CA VAL A 73 5.90 8.13 -20.46
C VAL A 73 6.16 8.42 -21.94
N GLU A 74 7.43 8.37 -22.34
CA GLU A 74 7.88 8.75 -23.69
C GLU A 74 7.32 10.13 -24.11
N ASP A 75 6.39 10.15 -25.08
CA ASP A 75 5.75 11.36 -25.64
C ASP A 75 4.40 11.71 -25.00
N HIS A 76 3.94 10.92 -24.02
CA HIS A 76 2.65 11.09 -23.34
C HIS A 76 2.80 11.20 -21.82
N TYR A 77 1.69 11.52 -21.15
CA TYR A 77 1.61 11.62 -19.70
C TYR A 77 0.56 10.66 -19.15
N GLN A 78 0.93 9.77 -18.25
CA GLN A 78 0.00 8.85 -17.62
C GLN A 78 -0.52 9.42 -16.29
N ILE A 79 -1.83 9.38 -16.08
CA ILE A 79 -2.44 9.85 -14.83
C ILE A 79 -2.03 8.92 -13.68
N ILE A 80 -1.44 9.50 -12.63
CA ILE A 80 -1.20 8.83 -11.35
C ILE A 80 -2.40 9.04 -10.44
N ALA A 81 -2.82 10.30 -10.31
CA ALA A 81 -3.92 10.71 -9.44
C ALA A 81 -4.68 11.91 -10.05
N GLY A 82 -6.00 11.95 -9.81
CA GLY A 82 -6.86 13.04 -10.28
C GLY A 82 -7.66 12.74 -11.56
N GLU A 83 -7.95 11.46 -11.85
CA GLU A 83 -8.71 11.07 -13.06
C GLU A 83 -10.07 11.77 -13.19
N ARG A 84 -10.79 11.98 -12.08
CA ARG A 84 -12.07 12.73 -12.07
C ARG A 84 -11.90 14.18 -12.52
N ARG A 85 -10.80 14.84 -12.13
CA ARG A 85 -10.48 16.20 -12.55
C ARG A 85 -10.13 16.23 -14.03
N TRP A 86 -9.33 15.30 -14.53
CA TRP A 86 -9.06 15.16 -15.96
C TRP A 86 -10.34 14.96 -16.80
N LYS A 87 -11.24 14.05 -16.38
CA LYS A 87 -12.53 13.84 -17.06
C LYS A 87 -13.42 15.08 -17.03
N ALA A 88 -13.54 15.72 -15.86
CA ALA A 88 -14.32 16.95 -15.72
C ALA A 88 -13.73 18.11 -16.53
N SER A 89 -12.40 18.23 -16.62
CA SER A 89 -11.72 19.24 -17.45
C SER A 89 -11.93 19.00 -18.95
N ARG A 90 -11.94 17.74 -19.42
CA ARG A 90 -12.33 17.44 -20.81
C ARG A 90 -13.79 17.79 -21.07
N LYS A 91 -14.68 17.48 -20.11
CA LYS A 91 -16.12 17.80 -20.22
C LYS A 91 -16.39 19.32 -20.19
N ALA A 92 -15.62 20.06 -19.41
CA ALA A 92 -15.62 21.53 -19.35
C ALA A 92 -14.98 22.21 -20.58
N GLY A 93 -14.48 21.45 -21.57
CA GLY A 93 -13.90 22.00 -22.79
C GLY A 93 -12.54 22.68 -22.63
N LEU A 94 -11.82 22.41 -21.53
CA LEU A 94 -10.46 22.92 -21.38
C LEU A 94 -9.53 22.27 -22.41
N LYS A 95 -8.46 22.98 -22.80
CA LYS A 95 -7.40 22.46 -23.69
C LYS A 95 -6.22 21.90 -22.90
N GLU A 96 -5.98 22.46 -21.73
CA GLU A 96 -4.86 22.11 -20.85
C GLU A 96 -5.34 22.03 -19.40
N ILE A 97 -4.60 21.28 -18.59
CA ILE A 97 -4.89 21.09 -17.17
C ILE A 97 -3.60 21.27 -16.35
N PRO A 98 -3.64 22.03 -15.23
CA PRO A 98 -2.50 22.16 -14.35
C PRO A 98 -2.15 20.79 -13.79
N SER A 99 -0.88 20.43 -13.95
CA SER A 99 -0.37 19.10 -13.70
C SER A 99 0.99 19.17 -13.02
N ILE A 100 1.25 18.27 -12.11
CA ILE A 100 2.56 18.06 -11.53
C ILE A 100 3.14 16.81 -12.19
N VAL A 101 4.23 17.00 -12.94
CA VAL A 101 4.98 15.89 -13.53
C VAL A 101 5.91 15.36 -12.45
N ARG A 102 5.60 14.18 -11.94
CA ARG A 102 6.53 13.46 -11.06
C ARG A 102 7.19 12.36 -11.87
N ASP A 103 8.51 12.34 -11.84
CA ASP A 103 9.30 11.21 -12.34
C ASP A 103 9.23 10.08 -11.31
N ILE A 104 8.05 9.48 -11.25
CA ILE A 104 7.80 8.32 -10.43
C ILE A 104 8.23 7.14 -11.30
N GLY A 105 9.45 6.61 -11.09
CA GLY A 105 9.88 5.37 -11.74
C GLY A 105 8.78 4.30 -11.62
N ASN A 106 8.65 3.38 -12.59
CA ASN A 106 7.57 2.37 -12.65
C ASN A 106 7.28 1.72 -11.28
N ARG A 107 8.31 1.53 -10.45
CA ARG A 107 8.23 1.10 -9.05
C ARG A 107 7.14 1.84 -8.24
N SER A 108 7.09 3.18 -8.25
CA SER A 108 6.33 3.90 -7.22
C SER A 108 4.83 4.08 -7.53
N GLN A 109 4.38 3.97 -8.79
CA GLN A 109 2.95 3.85 -9.12
C GLN A 109 2.35 2.51 -8.69
N GLU A 110 3.15 1.47 -8.90
CA GLU A 110 2.82 0.08 -8.64
C GLU A 110 2.89 -0.21 -7.12
N GLU A 111 3.83 0.43 -6.42
CA GLU A 111 3.88 0.53 -4.95
C GLU A 111 2.66 1.26 -4.37
N LEU A 112 2.20 2.37 -4.97
CA LEU A 112 1.02 3.10 -4.50
C LEU A 112 -0.27 2.26 -4.60
N ALA A 113 -0.46 1.57 -5.72
CA ALA A 113 -1.62 0.70 -5.93
C ALA A 113 -1.62 -0.53 -5.00
N LEU A 114 -0.44 -1.06 -4.68
CA LEU A 114 -0.35 -2.19 -3.74
C LEU A 114 -0.52 -1.75 -2.28
N THR A 115 -0.02 -0.56 -1.94
CA THR A 115 -0.22 0.04 -0.62
C THR A 115 -1.71 0.26 -0.34
N GLU A 116 -2.50 0.70 -1.32
CA GLU A 116 -3.97 0.82 -1.18
C GLU A 116 -4.63 -0.55 -0.91
N ASN A 117 -4.15 -1.61 -1.57
CA ASN A 117 -4.72 -2.94 -1.42
C ASN A 117 -4.36 -3.58 -0.07
N ILE A 118 -3.19 -3.28 0.49
CA ILE A 118 -2.73 -3.70 1.83
C ILE A 118 -3.40 -2.87 2.93
N GLN A 119 -3.73 -1.60 2.68
CA GLN A 119 -4.43 -0.73 3.63
C GLN A 119 -5.93 -1.02 3.74
N ARG A 120 -6.46 -2.08 3.12
CA ARG A 120 -7.85 -2.48 3.32
C ARG A 120 -8.00 -2.99 4.76
N GLU A 121 -8.98 -2.45 5.48
CA GLU A 121 -9.18 -2.68 6.91
C GLU A 121 -9.46 -4.16 7.27
N ASP A 122 -9.77 -5.02 6.28
CA ASP A 122 -10.20 -6.41 6.49
C ASP A 122 -9.12 -7.49 6.14
N LEU A 123 -7.86 -7.14 5.87
CA LEU A 123 -6.85 -8.18 5.61
C LEU A 123 -6.54 -9.02 6.86
N ASN A 124 -6.65 -10.34 6.73
CA ASN A 124 -6.12 -11.26 7.74
C ASN A 124 -4.57 -11.31 7.67
N SER A 125 -3.94 -11.77 8.74
CA SER A 125 -2.46 -11.76 8.85
C SER A 125 -1.74 -12.64 7.81
N ILE A 126 -2.41 -13.64 7.22
CA ILE A 126 -1.82 -14.48 6.17
C ILE A 126 -1.86 -13.75 4.82
N ASP A 127 -2.98 -13.13 4.48
CA ASP A 127 -3.10 -12.32 3.27
C ASP A 127 -2.13 -11.14 3.30
N GLU A 128 -1.95 -10.51 4.46
CA GLU A 128 -0.95 -9.45 4.66
C GLU A 128 0.47 -9.99 4.40
N ALA A 129 0.81 -11.18 4.92
CA ALA A 129 2.10 -11.81 4.68
C ALA A 129 2.34 -12.15 3.21
N LEU A 130 1.31 -12.67 2.52
CA LEU A 130 1.36 -12.95 1.09
C LEU A 130 1.58 -11.67 0.29
N ALA A 131 0.87 -10.60 0.62
CA ALA A 131 1.03 -9.30 -0.02
C ALA A 131 2.45 -8.76 0.15
N TYR A 132 3.01 -8.81 1.38
CA TYR A 132 4.39 -8.40 1.63
C TYR A 132 5.40 -9.22 0.80
N ARG A 133 5.23 -10.54 0.72
CA ARG A 133 6.10 -11.40 -0.09
C ARG A 133 6.03 -11.03 -1.57
N VAL A 134 4.83 -10.83 -2.10
CA VAL A 134 4.63 -10.43 -3.51
C VAL A 134 5.30 -9.08 -3.81
N ILE A 135 5.22 -8.10 -2.88
CA ILE A 135 5.96 -6.83 -3.03
C ILE A 135 7.45 -7.09 -3.12
N MET A 136 7.99 -7.82 -2.14
CA MET A 136 9.43 -8.05 -2.05
C MET A 136 9.95 -8.73 -3.32
N GLU A 137 9.26 -9.75 -3.82
CA GLU A 137 9.65 -10.50 -5.01
C GLU A 137 9.48 -9.69 -6.29
N ARG A 138 8.36 -8.96 -6.44
CA ARG A 138 8.08 -8.19 -7.66
C ARG A 138 9.02 -7.01 -7.83
N TYR A 139 9.32 -6.31 -6.74
CA TYR A 139 10.11 -5.08 -6.78
C TYR A 139 11.55 -5.29 -6.37
N ASP A 140 11.96 -6.50 -5.97
CA ASP A 140 13.29 -6.80 -5.43
C ASP A 140 13.66 -5.82 -4.30
N ILE A 141 12.79 -5.71 -3.30
CA ILE A 141 12.98 -4.84 -2.13
C ILE A 141 13.05 -5.65 -0.83
N THR A 142 13.72 -5.06 0.15
CA THR A 142 13.96 -5.66 1.46
C THR A 142 12.76 -5.52 2.40
N GLN A 143 12.74 -6.31 3.48
CA GLN A 143 11.73 -6.17 4.55
C GLN A 143 11.75 -4.79 5.23
N GLU A 144 12.91 -4.11 5.22
CA GLU A 144 13.08 -2.77 5.77
C GLU A 144 12.33 -1.76 4.90
N GLU A 145 12.54 -1.81 3.59
CA GLU A 145 11.83 -0.96 2.62
C GLU A 145 10.31 -1.24 2.63
N VAL A 146 9.89 -2.51 2.72
CA VAL A 146 8.46 -2.85 2.91
C VAL A 146 7.90 -2.21 4.17
N SER A 147 8.64 -2.23 5.28
CA SER A 147 8.19 -1.66 6.54
C SER A 147 7.97 -0.14 6.48
N ASP A 148 8.82 0.55 5.73
CA ASP A 148 8.67 1.98 5.45
C ASP A 148 7.44 2.26 4.58
N ILE A 149 7.22 1.46 3.53
CA ILE A 149 6.07 1.59 2.61
C ILE A 149 4.74 1.41 3.35
N VAL A 150 4.64 0.38 4.20
CA VAL A 150 3.38 0.01 4.88
C VAL A 150 3.20 0.72 6.23
N GLY A 151 4.17 1.54 6.66
CA GLY A 151 4.11 2.29 7.91
C GLY A 151 4.08 1.41 9.17
N LYS A 152 4.64 0.20 9.10
CA LYS A 152 4.74 -0.73 10.23
C LYS A 152 6.19 -0.89 10.66
N SER A 153 6.43 -1.41 11.86
CA SER A 153 7.80 -1.68 12.27
C SER A 153 8.39 -2.83 11.45
N ARG A 154 9.70 -2.77 11.16
CA ARG A 154 10.43 -3.89 10.56
C ARG A 154 10.18 -5.22 11.29
N VAL A 155 10.14 -5.17 12.64
CA VAL A 155 9.83 -6.34 13.49
C VAL A 155 8.43 -6.90 13.20
N TYR A 156 7.44 -6.05 12.95
CA TYR A 156 6.10 -6.46 12.57
C TYR A 156 6.13 -7.18 11.21
N VAL A 157 6.71 -6.57 10.18
CA VAL A 157 6.82 -7.15 8.83
C VAL A 157 7.53 -8.50 8.86
N THR A 158 8.66 -8.60 9.55
CA THR A 158 9.38 -9.87 9.73
C THR A 158 8.49 -10.93 10.38
N ASN A 159 7.76 -10.59 11.45
CA ASN A 159 6.92 -11.55 12.14
C ASN A 159 5.73 -12.03 11.30
N ILE A 160 5.11 -11.13 10.53
CA ILE A 160 4.03 -11.46 9.58
C ILE A 160 4.56 -12.40 8.50
N LEU A 161 5.68 -12.08 7.84
CA LEU A 161 6.30 -12.93 6.82
C LEU A 161 6.68 -14.33 7.34
N ARG A 162 7.08 -14.45 8.61
CA ARG A 162 7.44 -15.76 9.19
C ARG A 162 6.24 -16.70 9.31
N LEU A 163 5.00 -16.20 9.30
CA LEU A 163 3.79 -17.05 9.33
C LEU A 163 3.69 -17.93 8.09
N LEU A 164 4.23 -17.48 6.95
CA LEU A 164 4.28 -18.25 5.70
C LEU A 164 5.20 -19.49 5.79
N LYS A 165 5.98 -19.62 6.87
CA LYS A 165 6.80 -20.82 7.13
C LYS A 165 6.04 -21.93 7.84
N LEU A 166 4.84 -21.64 8.35
CA LEU A 166 4.00 -22.64 9.01
C LEU A 166 3.39 -23.58 7.98
N PRO A 167 3.00 -24.82 8.37
CA PRO A 167 2.21 -25.68 7.51
C PRO A 167 0.92 -25.01 7.04
N GLU A 168 0.47 -25.35 5.83
CA GLU A 168 -0.68 -24.70 5.16
C GLU A 168 -1.96 -24.75 5.99
N TYR A 169 -2.23 -25.87 6.68
CA TYR A 169 -3.38 -26.00 7.57
C TYR A 169 -3.36 -25.00 8.75
N VAL A 170 -2.18 -24.68 9.28
CA VAL A 170 -2.03 -23.68 10.36
C VAL A 170 -2.26 -22.28 9.81
N GLN A 171 -1.74 -22.00 8.61
CA GLN A 171 -1.99 -20.72 7.93
C GLN A 171 -3.50 -20.54 7.71
N GLN A 172 -4.19 -21.57 7.22
CA GLN A 172 -5.64 -21.54 7.04
C GLN A 172 -6.39 -21.24 8.35
N TYR A 173 -6.03 -21.90 9.46
CA TYR A 173 -6.64 -21.60 10.76
C TYR A 173 -6.38 -20.16 11.24
N ILE A 174 -5.24 -19.55 10.88
CA ILE A 174 -4.97 -18.14 11.19
C ILE A 174 -5.82 -17.23 10.30
N ALA A 175 -5.94 -17.54 9.01
CA ALA A 175 -6.74 -16.76 8.06
C ALA A 175 -8.23 -16.77 8.43
N GLU A 176 -8.75 -17.90 8.90
CA GLU A 176 -10.14 -18.07 9.37
C GLU A 176 -10.37 -17.51 10.78
N GLY A 177 -9.32 -17.06 11.48
CA GLY A 177 -9.41 -16.51 12.84
C GLY A 177 -9.56 -17.56 13.95
N ILE A 178 -9.49 -18.86 13.63
CA ILE A 178 -9.47 -19.96 14.61
C ILE A 178 -8.22 -19.88 15.48
N LEU A 179 -7.08 -19.50 14.89
CA LEU A 179 -5.85 -19.20 15.59
C LEU A 179 -5.52 -17.72 15.46
N SER A 180 -5.06 -17.11 16.55
CA SER A 180 -4.50 -15.76 16.49
C SER A 180 -3.12 -15.76 15.85
N THR A 181 -2.70 -14.60 15.35
CA THR A 181 -1.32 -14.34 14.93
C THR A 181 -0.29 -14.66 16.04
N GLY A 182 -0.68 -14.48 17.30
CA GLY A 182 0.13 -14.84 18.47
C GLY A 182 0.36 -16.34 18.58
N HIS A 183 -0.69 -17.15 18.42
CA HIS A 183 -0.56 -18.62 18.35
C HIS A 183 0.37 -19.02 17.21
N GLY A 184 0.16 -18.46 16.02
CA GLY A 184 1.04 -18.69 14.87
C GLY A 184 2.51 -18.48 15.21
N LYS A 185 2.85 -17.35 15.85
CA LYS A 185 4.23 -17.02 16.25
C LYS A 185 4.89 -18.07 17.16
N THR A 186 4.14 -18.64 18.11
CA THR A 186 4.65 -19.66 19.03
C THR A 186 4.98 -20.99 18.35
N LEU A 187 4.34 -21.28 17.22
CA LEU A 187 4.54 -22.51 16.47
C LEU A 187 5.73 -22.45 15.51
N ILE A 188 6.24 -21.25 15.23
CA ILE A 188 7.32 -21.06 14.24
C ILE A 188 8.64 -21.63 14.79
N GLY A 189 9.20 -22.60 14.05
CA GLY A 189 10.48 -23.24 14.38
C GLY A 189 10.35 -24.59 15.09
N LEU A 190 9.12 -25.02 15.40
CA LEU A 190 8.85 -26.36 15.91
C LEU A 190 8.84 -27.41 14.80
N GLY A 191 9.01 -28.68 15.17
CA GLY A 191 8.88 -29.79 14.23
C GLY A 191 7.41 -29.99 13.80
N GLU A 192 7.19 -30.49 12.58
CA GLU A 192 5.83 -30.64 12.01
C GLU A 192 4.88 -31.46 12.90
N LYS A 193 5.39 -32.52 13.54
CA LYS A 193 4.63 -33.33 14.50
C LYS A 193 4.20 -32.52 15.73
N GLU A 194 5.12 -31.72 16.28
CA GLU A 194 4.86 -30.87 17.45
C GLU A 194 3.84 -29.79 17.09
N ILE A 195 4.00 -29.13 15.94
CA ILE A 195 3.03 -28.13 15.44
C ILE A 195 1.62 -28.73 15.39
N LYS A 196 1.48 -29.95 14.87
CA LYS A 196 0.19 -30.63 14.77
C LYS A 196 -0.43 -30.92 16.13
N ASP A 197 0.36 -31.49 17.05
CA ASP A 197 -0.10 -31.86 18.38
C ASP A 197 -0.48 -30.62 19.22
N ILE A 198 0.31 -29.55 19.12
CA ILE A 198 0.07 -28.29 19.83
C ILE A 198 -1.13 -27.56 19.23
N THR A 199 -1.22 -27.45 17.90
CA THR A 199 -2.36 -26.81 17.23
C THR A 199 -3.68 -27.45 17.64
N LYS A 200 -3.72 -28.79 17.68
CA LYS A 200 -4.90 -29.51 18.16
C LYS A 200 -5.23 -29.17 19.61
N GLN A 201 -4.23 -29.11 20.49
CA GLN A 201 -4.46 -28.73 21.89
C GLN A 201 -4.95 -27.28 22.05
N ILE A 202 -4.45 -26.34 21.24
CA ILE A 202 -4.92 -24.95 21.26
C ILE A 202 -6.41 -24.89 20.93
N ILE A 203 -6.82 -25.61 19.87
CA ILE A 203 -8.21 -25.62 19.40
C ILE A 203 -9.13 -26.35 20.40
N ASP A 204 -8.77 -27.58 20.80
CA ASP A 204 -9.60 -28.43 21.67
C ASP A 204 -9.79 -27.84 23.07
N LYS A 205 -8.76 -27.15 23.60
CA LYS A 205 -8.76 -26.60 24.96
C LYS A 205 -8.94 -25.08 25.00
N HIS A 206 -9.14 -24.43 23.86
CA HIS A 206 -9.19 -22.97 23.72
C HIS A 206 -8.06 -22.25 24.46
N LEU A 207 -6.82 -22.71 24.26
CA LEU A 207 -5.67 -22.16 24.97
C LEU A 207 -5.45 -20.70 24.59
N SER A 208 -5.01 -19.91 25.58
CA SER A 208 -4.53 -18.56 25.34
C SER A 208 -3.12 -18.58 24.71
N VAL A 209 -2.72 -17.47 24.10
CA VAL A 209 -1.35 -17.30 23.56
C VAL A 209 -0.31 -17.57 24.65
N ARG A 210 -0.56 -17.05 25.86
CA ARG A 210 0.33 -17.22 27.00
C ARG A 210 0.43 -18.67 27.47
N ASP A 211 -0.67 -19.42 27.43
CA ASP A 211 -0.64 -20.83 27.81
C ASP A 211 0.02 -21.69 26.73
N THR A 212 -0.13 -21.28 25.47
CA THR A 212 0.58 -21.87 24.34
C THR A 212 2.09 -21.64 24.48
N GLU A 213 2.55 -20.43 24.80
CA GLU A 213 3.97 -20.13 25.05
C GLU A 213 4.57 -21.05 26.14
N LYS A 214 3.87 -21.20 27.28
CA LYS A 214 4.29 -22.12 28.35
C LYS A 214 4.39 -23.57 27.88
N LEU A 215 3.46 -24.00 27.04
CA LEU A 215 3.40 -25.37 26.54
C LEU A 215 4.55 -25.66 25.57
N VAL A 216 4.95 -24.67 24.78
CA VAL A 216 6.10 -24.73 23.86
C VAL A 216 7.45 -24.52 24.58
N LYS A 217 7.43 -24.18 25.88
CA LYS A 217 8.62 -23.83 26.70
C LYS A 217 9.45 -22.68 26.10
N ILE A 218 8.77 -21.67 25.55
CA ILE A 218 9.39 -20.40 25.14
C ILE A 218 9.39 -19.44 26.33
#